data_AF-G8BTM1-F1
#
_entry.id   AF-G8BTM1-F1
#
_cell.length_a   1.000
_cell.length_b   1.000
_cell.length_c   1.000
_cell.angle_alpha   90.00
_cell.angle_beta   90.00
_cell.angle_gamma   90.00
#
_symmetry.space_group_name_H-M   'P 1'
#
loop_
_entity.id
_entity.type
_entity.pdbx_description
1 polymer ?
#
loop_
_entity_poly.entity_id
_entity_poly.type
_entity_poly.pdbx_seq_one_letter_code
_entity_poly.pdbx_strand_id
1 'polypeptide(L)'
;MYSEILDYIEKEVNNSVNTSINNISKLDDIPHDLLYLITQEYNKNQGLKLSQNKKDLLAKNIYDLEQELRRSQILQINEFVGEVPKYSIGTEILKQNAKSKDLNDSISINKLISDIFNLPQMSLVRGLDEDTEDEQEKKYLTTLNEYNNIRDELTNKCTAIIYGESILKNIHEDTEILTTLFKAIEQFQGSETQNNGNSNPSTYLNNYNSDLKRNLQELELLLEETVKSRSVTKVTKEKIDTLFNNL
;
A
#
# COMPACT_ATOMS: atom_id res chain seq x y z
N MET A 1 -36.27 -7.17 14.21
CA MET A 1 -35.86 -7.32 15.62
C MET A 1 -36.81 -6.63 16.60
N TYR A 2 -36.92 -5.29 16.65
CA TYR A 2 -37.87 -4.65 17.59
C TYR A 2 -39.34 -5.05 17.34
N SER A 3 -39.75 -5.07 16.08
CA SER A 3 -41.08 -5.55 15.66
C SER A 3 -41.31 -7.03 16.01
N GLU A 4 -40.30 -7.87 15.84
CA GLU A 4 -40.38 -9.31 16.15
C GLU A 4 -40.46 -9.57 17.67
N ILE A 5 -39.78 -8.75 18.48
CA ILE A 5 -39.88 -8.79 19.95
C ILE A 5 -41.29 -8.40 20.39
N LEU A 6 -41.88 -7.35 19.80
CA LEU A 6 -43.26 -6.95 20.07
C LEU A 6 -44.25 -8.04 19.67
N ASP A 7 -44.13 -8.59 18.46
CA ASP A 7 -45.01 -9.65 17.97
C ASP A 7 -44.94 -10.91 18.86
N TYR A 8 -43.73 -11.25 19.33
CA TYR A 8 -43.52 -12.36 20.25
C TYR A 8 -44.17 -12.11 21.62
N ILE A 9 -43.96 -10.92 22.20
CA ILE A 9 -44.56 -10.53 23.48
C ILE A 9 -46.09 -10.55 23.37
N GLU A 10 -46.66 -10.02 22.30
CA GLU A 10 -48.11 -10.02 22.10
C GLU A 10 -48.67 -11.44 21.97
N LYS A 11 -47.98 -12.32 21.24
CA LYS A 11 -48.38 -13.70 21.05
C LYS A 11 -48.32 -14.51 22.36
N GLU A 12 -47.24 -14.41 23.11
CA GLU A 12 -47.08 -15.15 24.39
C GLU A 12 -48.05 -14.65 25.46
N VAL A 13 -48.26 -13.33 25.53
CA VAL A 13 -49.29 -12.74 26.39
C VAL A 13 -50.66 -13.33 26.07
N ASN A 14 -51.07 -13.30 24.80
CA ASN A 14 -52.38 -13.78 24.38
C ASN A 14 -52.53 -15.27 24.65
N ASN A 15 -51.47 -16.06 24.44
CA ASN A 15 -51.44 -17.49 24.75
C ASN A 15 -51.60 -17.75 26.25
N SER A 16 -50.92 -17.02 27.13
CA SER A 16 -51.01 -17.22 28.59
C SER A 16 -52.40 -16.89 29.13
N VAL A 17 -53.02 -15.82 28.62
CA VAL A 17 -54.38 -15.38 29.00
C VAL A 17 -55.41 -16.43 28.56
N ASN A 18 -55.34 -16.86 27.29
CA ASN A 18 -56.25 -17.86 26.74
C ASN A 18 -56.09 -19.23 27.43
N THR A 19 -54.87 -19.62 27.78
CA THR A 19 -54.62 -20.89 28.49
C THR A 19 -55.19 -20.86 29.91
N SER A 20 -55.03 -19.72 30.61
CA SER A 20 -55.58 -19.55 31.96
C SER A 20 -57.12 -19.56 31.96
N ILE A 21 -57.75 -18.90 30.98
CA ILE A 21 -59.20 -18.91 30.80
C ILE A 21 -59.69 -20.32 30.46
N ASN A 22 -59.03 -21.01 29.53
CA ASN A 22 -59.39 -22.37 29.13
C ASN A 22 -59.23 -23.40 30.27
N ASN A 23 -58.31 -23.18 31.20
CA ASN A 23 -58.13 -24.04 32.37
C ASN A 23 -59.22 -23.82 33.43
N ILE A 24 -59.70 -22.58 33.60
CA ILE A 24 -60.84 -22.25 34.48
C ILE A 24 -62.12 -22.87 33.93
N SER A 25 -62.31 -22.86 32.60
CA SER A 25 -63.47 -23.43 31.91
C SER A 25 -63.58 -24.97 31.94
N LYS A 26 -62.55 -25.68 32.43
CA LYS A 26 -62.51 -27.16 32.52
C LYS A 26 -62.85 -27.70 33.91
N LEU A 27 -63.19 -26.84 34.87
CA LEU A 27 -63.64 -27.27 36.19
C LEU A 27 -65.15 -27.57 36.12
N ASP A 28 -65.50 -28.86 35.98
CA ASP A 28 -66.87 -29.35 35.76
C ASP A 28 -67.85 -29.09 36.93
N ASP A 29 -67.35 -28.67 38.10
CA ASP A 29 -68.15 -28.50 39.32
C ASP A 29 -68.64 -27.07 39.60
N ILE A 30 -68.41 -26.11 38.70
CA ILE A 30 -68.75 -24.69 38.91
C ILE A 30 -69.94 -24.28 38.02
N PRO A 31 -71.01 -23.70 38.60
CA PRO A 31 -72.13 -23.13 37.85
C PRO A 31 -71.66 -22.12 36.79
N HIS A 32 -72.23 -22.21 35.59
CA HIS A 32 -71.83 -21.43 34.42
C HIS A 32 -71.84 -19.91 34.67
N ASP A 33 -72.80 -19.41 35.45
CA ASP A 33 -72.93 -17.99 35.75
C ASP A 33 -71.77 -17.45 36.60
N LEU A 34 -71.27 -18.26 37.54
CA LEU A 34 -70.10 -17.92 38.35
C LEU A 34 -68.82 -17.96 37.51
N LEU A 35 -68.72 -18.92 36.59
CA LEU A 35 -67.60 -19.04 35.67
C LEU A 35 -67.55 -17.86 34.70
N TYR A 36 -68.71 -17.41 34.20
CA TYR A 36 -68.84 -16.20 33.40
C TYR A 36 -68.43 -14.94 34.18
N LEU A 37 -68.86 -14.81 35.44
CA LEU A 37 -68.50 -13.67 36.29
C LEU A 37 -67.00 -13.64 36.62
N ILE A 38 -66.41 -14.80 36.92
CA ILE A 38 -64.97 -14.94 37.22
C ILE A 38 -64.14 -14.61 35.98
N THR A 39 -64.50 -15.12 34.81
CA THR A 39 -63.80 -14.81 33.55
C THR A 39 -63.94 -13.33 33.17
N GLN A 40 -65.10 -12.72 33.40
CA GLN A 40 -65.32 -11.30 33.17
C GLN A 40 -64.47 -10.42 34.12
N GLU A 41 -64.43 -10.74 35.41
CA GLU A 41 -63.63 -10.00 36.39
C GLU A 41 -62.12 -10.25 36.21
N TYR A 42 -61.73 -11.45 35.78
CA TYR A 42 -60.35 -11.75 35.40
C TYR A 42 -59.89 -10.92 34.21
N ASN A 43 -60.71 -10.84 33.15
CA ASN A 43 -60.41 -10.03 31.96
C ASN A 43 -60.35 -8.52 32.29
N LYS A 44 -61.26 -8.00 33.12
CA LYS A 44 -61.22 -6.61 33.58
C LYS A 44 -59.97 -6.29 34.39
N ASN A 45 -59.59 -7.16 35.32
CA ASN A 45 -58.42 -6.95 36.19
C ASN A 45 -57.08 -7.17 35.45
N GLN A 46 -57.01 -8.09 34.50
CA GLN A 46 -55.80 -8.31 33.70
C GLN A 46 -55.61 -7.27 32.60
N GLY A 47 -56.70 -6.77 31.99
CA GLY A 47 -56.65 -5.68 31.02
C GLY A 47 -55.97 -4.41 31.58
N LEU A 48 -56.06 -4.19 32.90
CA LEU A 48 -55.37 -3.11 33.60
C LEU A 48 -53.88 -3.37 33.87
N LYS A 49 -53.46 -4.64 34.02
CA LYS A 49 -52.05 -4.99 34.25
C LYS A 49 -51.22 -5.01 32.96
N LEU A 50 -51.85 -5.24 31.81
CA LEU A 50 -51.19 -5.39 30.50
C LEU A 50 -51.51 -4.24 29.51
N SER A 51 -51.49 -3.01 30.00
CA SER A 51 -51.57 -1.83 29.10
C SER A 51 -50.49 -1.87 28.01
N GLN A 52 -50.83 -1.47 26.78
CA GLN A 52 -49.92 -1.44 25.63
C GLN A 52 -48.61 -0.71 25.96
N ASN A 53 -48.69 0.38 26.72
CA ASN A 53 -47.52 1.15 27.16
C ASN A 53 -46.51 0.31 27.97
N LYS A 54 -46.96 -0.69 28.74
CA LYS A 54 -46.07 -1.60 29.49
C LYS A 54 -45.43 -2.64 28.59
N LYS A 55 -46.14 -3.10 27.55
CA LYS A 55 -45.59 -4.00 26.54
C LYS A 55 -44.52 -3.29 25.71
N ASP A 56 -44.79 -2.06 25.30
CA ASP A 56 -43.83 -1.22 24.57
C ASP A 56 -42.60 -0.93 25.42
N LEU A 57 -42.78 -0.62 26.71
CA LEU A 57 -41.66 -0.42 27.63
C LEU A 57 -40.82 -1.69 27.80
N LEU A 58 -41.46 -2.86 27.91
CA LEU A 58 -40.77 -4.14 28.00
C LEU A 58 -40.01 -4.48 26.71
N ALA A 59 -40.65 -4.28 25.55
CA ALA A 59 -40.03 -4.50 24.24
C ALA A 59 -38.82 -3.59 24.05
N LYS A 60 -38.92 -2.32 24.47
CA LYS A 60 -37.80 -1.38 24.44
C LYS A 60 -36.65 -1.83 25.33
N ASN A 61 -36.92 -2.23 26.58
CA ASN A 61 -35.87 -2.69 27.48
C ASN A 61 -35.16 -3.95 26.95
N ILE A 62 -35.90 -4.89 26.36
CA ILE A 62 -35.31 -6.10 25.74
C ILE A 62 -34.46 -5.72 24.53
N TYR A 63 -34.93 -4.78 23.71
CA TYR A 63 -34.18 -4.30 22.55
C TYR A 63 -32.88 -3.58 22.94
N ASP A 64 -32.93 -2.76 23.99
CA ASP A 64 -31.76 -2.03 24.49
C ASP A 64 -30.70 -3.01 25.05
N LEU A 65 -31.12 -4.05 25.77
CA LEU A 65 -30.23 -5.12 26.26
C LEU A 65 -29.62 -5.92 25.11
N GLU A 66 -30.40 -6.25 24.08
CA GLU A 66 -29.93 -6.99 22.91
C GLU A 66 -28.94 -6.17 22.08
N GLN A 67 -29.16 -4.85 21.96
CA GLN A 67 -28.22 -3.91 21.36
C GLN A 67 -26.88 -3.90 22.11
N GLU A 68 -26.92 -3.87 23.44
CA GLU A 68 -25.72 -3.88 24.29
C GLU A 68 -24.94 -5.19 24.15
N LEU A 69 -25.64 -6.33 24.17
CA LEU A 69 -25.07 -7.66 23.93
C LEU A 69 -24.42 -7.75 22.56
N ARG A 70 -25.13 -7.31 21.52
CA ARG A 70 -24.63 -7.31 20.14
C ARG A 70 -23.41 -6.41 19.98
N ARG A 71 -23.39 -5.26 20.64
CA ARG A 71 -22.21 -4.37 20.65
C ARG A 71 -21.01 -5.05 21.30
N SER A 72 -21.20 -5.72 22.44
CA SER A 72 -20.15 -6.50 23.10
C SER A 72 -19.64 -7.63 22.20
N GLN A 73 -20.54 -8.35 21.52
CA GLN A 73 -20.18 -9.43 20.59
C GLN A 73 -19.42 -8.91 19.37
N ILE A 74 -19.82 -7.77 18.80
CA ILE A 74 -19.09 -7.15 17.68
C ILE A 74 -17.69 -6.71 18.11
N LEU A 75 -17.54 -6.15 19.32
CA LEU A 75 -16.23 -5.78 19.85
C LEU A 75 -15.34 -7.02 20.05
N GLN A 76 -15.89 -8.10 20.60
CA GLN A 76 -15.17 -9.37 20.75
C GLN A 76 -14.80 -9.97 19.38
N ILE A 77 -15.71 -9.99 18.42
CA ILE A 77 -15.42 -10.47 17.06
C ILE A 77 -14.32 -9.63 16.41
N ASN A 78 -14.37 -8.31 16.54
CA ASN A 78 -13.32 -7.43 16.02
C ASN A 78 -11.96 -7.66 16.70
N GLU A 79 -11.94 -8.11 17.95
CA GLU A 79 -10.72 -8.50 18.67
C GLU A 79 -10.17 -9.85 18.17
N PHE A 80 -11.04 -10.79 17.76
CA PHE A 80 -10.65 -12.09 17.19
C PHE A 80 -10.30 -12.03 15.68
N VAL A 81 -10.82 -11.04 14.95
CA VAL A 81 -10.49 -10.83 13.53
C VAL A 81 -9.14 -10.10 13.44
N GLY A 82 -8.07 -10.83 13.78
CA GLY A 82 -6.68 -10.48 13.47
C GLY A 82 -6.33 -10.67 11.99
N GLU A 83 -7.29 -10.50 11.08
CA GLU A 83 -7.00 -10.40 9.66
C GLU A 83 -6.43 -9.01 9.37
N VAL A 84 -5.40 -8.93 8.53
CA VAL A 84 -4.82 -7.64 8.11
C VAL A 84 -5.97 -6.75 7.61
N PRO A 85 -6.20 -5.58 8.24
CA PRO A 85 -7.34 -4.76 7.87
C PRO A 85 -7.24 -4.38 6.41
N LYS A 86 -8.34 -4.51 5.65
CA LYS A 86 -8.34 -4.20 4.21
C LYS A 86 -7.87 -2.77 3.91
N TYR A 87 -8.06 -1.83 4.82
CA TYR A 87 -7.55 -0.45 4.68
C TYR A 87 -6.03 -0.34 4.83
N SER A 88 -5.36 -1.33 5.42
CA SER A 88 -3.90 -1.41 5.57
C SER A 88 -3.24 -2.13 4.38
N ILE A 89 -4.03 -2.86 3.59
CA ILE A 89 -3.55 -3.52 2.38
C ILE A 89 -3.70 -2.52 1.24
N GLY A 90 -2.58 -2.14 0.63
CA GLY A 90 -2.54 -1.18 -0.45
C GLY A 90 -3.44 -1.57 -1.63
N THR A 91 -3.90 -0.56 -2.36
CA THR A 91 -4.95 -0.70 -3.38
C THR A 91 -4.59 -1.66 -4.51
N GLU A 92 -3.30 -1.79 -4.85
CA GLU A 92 -2.85 -2.65 -5.92
C GLU A 92 -2.80 -4.12 -5.49
N ILE A 93 -2.46 -4.39 -4.22
CA ILE A 93 -2.51 -5.72 -3.61
C ILE A 93 -3.97 -6.19 -3.47
N LEU A 94 -4.89 -5.30 -3.11
CA LEU A 94 -6.32 -5.61 -3.05
C LEU A 94 -6.91 -5.96 -4.43
N LYS A 95 -6.50 -5.25 -5.49
CA LYS A 95 -6.93 -5.55 -6.87
C LYS A 95 -6.50 -6.94 -7.32
N GLN A 96 -5.32 -7.40 -6.91
CA GLN A 96 -4.84 -8.76 -7.23
C GLN A 96 -5.59 -9.85 -6.46
N ASN A 97 -6.02 -9.57 -5.23
CA ASN A 97 -6.81 -10.50 -4.42
C ASN A 97 -8.29 -10.56 -4.82
N ALA A 98 -8.82 -9.46 -5.37
CA ALA A 98 -10.11 -9.49 -6.02
C ALA A 98 -9.98 -10.30 -7.32
N LYS A 99 -10.61 -11.49 -7.37
CA LYS A 99 -10.79 -12.28 -8.60
C LYS A 99 -11.70 -11.55 -9.61
N SER A 100 -11.47 -10.26 -9.88
CA SER A 100 -12.16 -9.50 -10.90
C SER A 100 -11.56 -9.84 -12.25
N LYS A 101 -12.46 -10.18 -13.18
CA LYS A 101 -12.29 -10.58 -14.58
C LYS A 101 -11.44 -9.65 -15.47
N ASP A 102 -10.84 -8.60 -14.93
CA ASP A 102 -10.14 -7.55 -15.64
C ASP A 102 -8.65 -7.55 -15.25
N LEU A 103 -7.93 -8.60 -15.65
CA LEU A 103 -6.45 -8.68 -15.60
C LEU A 103 -5.76 -7.69 -16.57
N ASN A 104 -6.53 -6.78 -17.20
CA ASN A 104 -6.04 -5.79 -18.17
C ASN A 104 -5.82 -4.40 -17.56
N ASP A 105 -6.13 -4.20 -16.27
CA ASP A 105 -5.82 -2.93 -15.61
C ASP A 105 -4.30 -2.86 -15.38
N SER A 106 -3.67 -1.84 -15.97
CA SER A 106 -2.22 -1.64 -15.94
C SER A 106 -1.70 -1.60 -14.50
N ILE A 107 -0.86 -2.58 -14.14
CA ILE A 107 -0.21 -2.62 -12.83
C ILE A 107 0.82 -1.50 -12.75
N SER A 108 0.66 -0.61 -11.77
CA SER A 108 1.65 0.43 -11.52
C SER A 108 2.69 -0.06 -10.54
N ILE A 109 3.91 -0.32 -11.02
CA ILE A 109 5.05 -0.78 -10.21
C ILE A 109 5.33 0.18 -9.05
N ASN A 110 5.26 1.50 -9.29
CA ASN A 110 5.48 2.50 -8.23
C ASN A 110 4.45 2.42 -7.11
N LYS A 111 3.17 2.18 -7.46
CA LYS A 111 2.12 1.98 -6.46
C LYS A 111 2.30 0.66 -5.72
N LEU A 112 2.68 -0.40 -6.42
CA LEU A 112 2.97 -1.69 -5.81
C LEU A 112 4.14 -1.62 -4.82
N ILE A 113 5.21 -0.89 -5.17
CA ILE A 113 6.35 -0.64 -4.28
C ILE A 113 5.88 0.08 -3.01
N SER A 114 5.09 1.15 -3.16
CA SER A 114 4.52 1.87 -2.01
C SER A 114 3.63 0.98 -1.16
N ASP A 115 2.81 0.12 -1.78
CA ASP A 115 1.92 -0.79 -1.10
C ASP A 115 2.70 -1.84 -0.29
N ILE A 116 3.81 -2.36 -0.83
CA ILE A 116 4.69 -3.32 -0.15
C ILE A 116 5.35 -2.69 1.08
N PHE A 117 5.85 -1.45 0.99
CA PHE A 117 6.43 -0.75 2.14
C PHE A 117 5.42 -0.46 3.25
N ASN A 118 4.13 -0.34 2.90
CA ASN A 118 3.05 -0.11 3.85
C ASN A 118 2.52 -1.41 4.50
N LEU A 119 2.99 -2.59 4.09
CA LEU A 119 2.54 -3.85 4.67
C LEU A 119 2.97 -3.96 6.15
N PRO A 120 2.02 -4.25 7.06
CA PRO A 120 2.32 -4.38 8.48
C PRO A 120 3.20 -5.61 8.73
N GLN A 121 4.12 -5.49 9.67
CA GLN A 121 4.80 -6.66 10.22
C GLN A 121 3.84 -7.33 11.20
N MET A 122 3.62 -8.62 11.02
CA MET A 122 2.76 -9.36 11.95
C MET A 122 3.63 -9.87 13.09
N SER A 123 3.41 -9.33 14.29
CA SER A 123 4.10 -9.78 15.49
C SER A 123 3.56 -11.14 15.93
N LEU A 124 4.47 -12.07 16.21
CA LEU A 124 4.15 -13.30 16.92
C LEU A 124 3.47 -12.91 18.24
N VAL A 125 2.26 -13.44 18.50
CA VAL A 125 1.55 -13.20 19.75
C VAL A 125 2.45 -13.66 20.89
N ARG A 126 2.78 -12.73 21.79
CA ARG A 126 3.67 -12.95 22.94
C ARG A 126 3.01 -13.98 23.87
N GLY A 127 3.43 -15.25 23.80
CA GLY A 127 2.84 -16.36 24.55
C GLY A 127 2.73 -17.67 23.77
N LEU A 128 3.03 -17.66 22.48
CA LEU A 128 3.10 -18.85 21.64
C LEU A 128 4.54 -19.37 21.59
N ASP A 129 4.81 -20.42 22.37
CA ASP A 129 6.07 -21.16 22.27
C ASP A 129 6.07 -22.01 20.99
N GLU A 130 7.19 -22.07 20.27
CA GLU A 130 7.37 -22.93 19.08
C GLU A 130 7.17 -24.43 19.39
N ASP A 131 7.12 -24.78 20.67
CA ASP A 131 6.89 -26.12 21.23
C ASP A 131 5.41 -26.39 21.60
N THR A 132 4.47 -25.56 21.11
CA THR A 132 3.03 -25.82 21.31
C THR A 132 2.62 -27.15 20.66
N GLU A 133 1.98 -28.03 21.44
CA GLU A 133 1.48 -29.34 20.97
C GLU A 133 0.22 -29.21 20.09
N ASP A 134 -0.39 -28.02 20.02
CA ASP A 134 -1.54 -27.76 19.16
C ASP A 134 -1.10 -27.55 17.70
N GLU A 135 -1.44 -28.51 16.84
CA GLU A 135 -1.14 -28.47 15.40
C GLU A 135 -1.72 -27.24 14.69
N GLN A 136 -2.86 -26.70 15.15
CA GLN A 136 -3.48 -25.51 14.54
C GLN A 136 -2.68 -24.25 14.85
N GLU A 137 -2.20 -24.14 16.08
CA GLU A 137 -1.42 -23.02 16.59
C GLU A 137 -0.03 -22.98 15.95
N LYS A 138 0.62 -24.15 15.83
CA LYS A 138 1.88 -24.31 15.10
C LYS A 138 1.77 -23.96 13.61
N LYS A 139 0.68 -24.35 12.96
CA LYS A 139 0.41 -24.00 11.56
C LYS A 139 0.24 -22.48 11.40
N TYR A 140 -0.48 -21.83 12.31
CA TYR A 140 -0.64 -20.38 12.30
C TYR A 140 0.70 -19.64 12.45
N LEU A 141 1.54 -20.05 13.41
CA LEU A 141 2.89 -19.49 13.60
C LEU A 141 3.78 -19.66 12.35
N THR A 142 3.72 -20.84 11.73
CA THR A 142 4.47 -21.14 10.50
C THR A 142 4.05 -20.21 9.36
N THR A 143 2.74 -20.03 9.15
CA THR A 143 2.21 -19.11 8.13
C THR A 143 2.56 -17.65 8.43
N LEU A 144 2.59 -17.24 9.70
CA LEU A 144 2.99 -15.89 10.09
C LEU A 144 4.47 -15.60 9.77
N ASN A 145 5.35 -16.57 10.07
CA ASN A 145 6.76 -16.49 9.75
C ASN A 145 6.98 -16.47 8.22
N GLU A 146 6.25 -17.30 7.48
CA GLU A 146 6.28 -17.30 6.01
C GLU A 146 5.85 -15.93 5.46
N TYR A 147 4.77 -15.35 5.98
CA TYR A 147 4.32 -14.01 5.60
C TYR A 147 5.40 -12.94 5.84
N ASN A 148 6.00 -12.92 7.04
CA ASN A 148 7.02 -11.94 7.38
C ASN A 148 8.27 -12.11 6.49
N ASN A 149 8.69 -13.34 6.21
CA ASN A 149 9.80 -13.61 5.30
C ASN A 149 9.51 -13.11 3.88
N ILE A 150 8.31 -13.37 3.35
CA ILE A 150 7.91 -12.89 2.02
C ILE A 150 7.88 -11.36 1.99
N ARG A 151 7.33 -10.72 3.03
CA ARG A 151 7.32 -9.25 3.16
C ARG A 151 8.72 -8.67 3.12
N ASP A 152 9.66 -9.26 3.85
CA ASP A 152 11.05 -8.80 3.90
C ASP A 152 11.76 -9.03 2.54
N GLU A 153 11.51 -10.16 1.88
CA GLU A 153 12.04 -10.43 0.54
C GLU A 153 11.52 -9.42 -0.49
N LEU A 154 10.21 -9.14 -0.47
CA LEU A 154 9.59 -8.15 -1.35
C LEU A 154 10.12 -6.74 -1.09
N THR A 155 10.33 -6.39 0.17
CA THR A 155 10.93 -5.10 0.57
C THR A 155 12.35 -4.96 0.01
N ASN A 156 13.15 -6.02 0.09
CA ASN A 156 14.50 -6.06 -0.49
C ASN A 156 14.47 -5.90 -2.02
N LYS A 157 13.55 -6.60 -2.70
CA LYS A 157 13.37 -6.44 -4.17
C LYS A 157 12.98 -5.02 -4.55
N CYS A 158 12.04 -4.40 -3.82
CA CYS A 158 11.64 -3.01 -4.05
C CYS A 158 12.81 -2.04 -3.87
N THR A 159 13.61 -2.24 -2.83
CA THR A 159 14.81 -1.42 -2.57
C THR A 159 15.83 -1.57 -3.70
N ALA A 160 16.04 -2.80 -4.20
CA ALA A 160 16.92 -3.06 -5.34
C ALA A 160 16.41 -2.40 -6.64
N ILE A 161 15.10 -2.37 -6.87
CA ILE A 161 14.50 -1.68 -8.03
C ILE A 161 14.78 -0.17 -7.94
N ILE A 162 14.48 0.46 -6.79
CA ILE A 162 14.71 1.90 -6.59
C ILE A 162 16.19 2.26 -6.80
N TYR A 163 17.09 1.44 -6.23
CA TYR A 163 18.52 1.62 -6.41
C TYR A 163 18.94 1.44 -7.88
N GLY A 164 18.42 0.41 -8.55
CA GLY A 164 18.66 0.14 -9.96
C GLY A 164 18.21 1.29 -10.88
N GLU A 165 17.04 1.87 -10.63
CA GLU A 165 16.55 3.06 -11.35
C GLU A 165 17.49 4.25 -11.20
N SER A 166 17.99 4.49 -9.98
CA SER A 166 18.94 5.58 -9.73
C SER A 166 20.27 5.39 -10.47
N ILE A 167 20.82 4.17 -10.46
CA ILE A 167 22.05 3.86 -11.20
C ILE A 167 21.82 3.98 -12.70
N LEU A 168 20.70 3.47 -13.21
CA LEU A 168 20.41 3.49 -14.64
C LEU A 168 20.31 4.92 -15.15
N LYS A 169 19.76 5.84 -14.35
CA LYS A 169 19.75 7.26 -14.65
C LYS A 169 21.18 7.83 -14.76
N ASN A 170 22.05 7.53 -13.80
CA ASN A 170 23.45 7.99 -13.84
C ASN A 170 24.19 7.44 -15.06
N ILE A 171 24.03 6.14 -15.36
CA ILE A 171 24.62 5.53 -16.56
C ILE A 171 24.10 6.20 -17.82
N HIS A 172 22.80 6.52 -17.87
CA HIS A 172 22.23 7.23 -19.02
C HIS A 172 22.89 8.60 -19.22
N GLU A 173 23.02 9.39 -18.16
CA GLU A 173 23.71 10.70 -18.21
C GLU A 173 25.17 10.55 -18.67
N ASP A 174 25.92 9.60 -18.12
CA ASP A 174 27.30 9.32 -18.54
C ASP A 174 27.39 8.91 -20.01
N THR A 175 26.45 8.07 -20.48
CA THR A 175 26.42 7.65 -21.89
C THR A 175 26.07 8.81 -22.82
N GLU A 176 25.21 9.75 -22.42
CA GLU A 176 24.91 10.94 -23.22
C GLU A 176 26.15 11.84 -23.36
N ILE A 177 26.90 12.03 -22.27
CA ILE A 177 28.16 12.80 -22.28
C ILE A 177 29.16 12.14 -23.24
N LEU A 178 29.37 10.84 -23.13
CA LEU A 178 30.27 10.10 -24.02
C LEU A 178 29.82 10.16 -25.47
N THR A 179 28.52 10.00 -25.73
CA THR A 179 27.95 10.08 -27.08
C THR A 179 28.16 11.47 -27.69
N THR A 180 28.03 12.52 -26.87
CA THR A 180 28.25 13.91 -27.30
C THR A 180 29.73 14.15 -27.61
N LEU A 181 30.64 13.66 -26.76
CA LEU A 181 32.08 13.73 -26.99
C LEU A 181 32.48 13.02 -28.29
N PHE A 182 32.00 11.80 -28.51
CA PHE A 182 32.30 11.06 -29.74
C PHE A 182 31.78 11.77 -30.99
N LYS A 183 30.55 12.29 -30.96
CA LYS A 183 30.01 13.11 -32.06
C LYS A 183 30.84 14.37 -32.32
N ALA A 184 31.32 15.03 -31.27
CA ALA A 184 32.18 16.21 -31.42
C ALA A 184 33.52 15.86 -32.07
N ILE A 185 34.13 14.74 -31.69
CA ILE A 185 35.37 14.24 -32.33
C ILE A 185 35.13 13.89 -33.80
N GLU A 186 34.04 13.20 -34.12
CA GLU A 186 33.68 12.86 -35.51
C GLU A 186 33.44 14.12 -36.35
N GLN A 187 32.74 15.12 -35.80
CA GLN A 187 32.52 16.40 -36.48
C GLN A 187 33.82 17.18 -36.68
N PHE A 188 34.69 17.22 -35.68
CA PHE A 188 36.01 17.86 -35.76
C PHE A 188 36.87 17.20 -36.86
N GLN A 189 37.03 15.88 -36.82
CA GLN A 189 37.79 15.14 -37.84
C GLN A 189 37.15 15.23 -39.24
N GLY A 190 35.83 15.15 -39.34
CA GLY A 190 35.09 15.29 -40.60
C GLY A 190 35.19 16.70 -41.20
N SER A 191 35.40 17.73 -40.36
CA SER A 191 35.65 19.10 -40.83
C SER A 191 37.08 19.30 -41.36
N GLU A 192 38.07 18.56 -40.85
CA GLU A 192 39.46 18.61 -41.31
C GLU A 192 39.74 17.67 -42.50
N THR A 193 38.97 16.59 -42.66
CA THR A 193 39.18 15.57 -43.72
C THR A 193 38.00 15.47 -44.67
N GLN A 194 37.86 16.45 -45.58
CA GLN A 194 36.79 16.46 -46.58
C GLN A 194 36.79 15.31 -47.62
N ASN A 195 37.67 14.30 -47.57
CA ASN A 195 37.78 13.35 -48.70
C ASN A 195 38.06 11.86 -48.41
N ASN A 196 38.07 11.36 -47.18
CA ASN A 196 38.13 9.91 -46.96
C ASN A 196 37.31 9.52 -45.73
N GLY A 197 36.15 8.90 -45.98
CA GLY A 197 35.11 8.57 -45.01
C GLY A 197 35.50 7.49 -43.99
N ASN A 198 36.48 7.78 -43.13
CA ASN A 198 36.84 6.92 -42.01
C ASN A 198 37.26 7.77 -40.79
N SER A 199 36.42 8.74 -40.41
CA SER A 199 36.54 9.42 -39.11
C SER A 199 36.15 8.45 -38.01
N ASN A 200 37.14 7.79 -37.41
CA ASN A 200 36.90 6.90 -36.28
C ASN A 200 37.47 7.58 -35.03
N PRO A 201 36.65 7.88 -34.01
CA PRO A 201 37.12 8.44 -32.75
C PRO A 201 38.27 7.65 -32.11
N SER A 202 38.36 6.35 -32.39
CA SER A 202 39.46 5.50 -31.92
C SER A 202 40.82 5.93 -32.48
N THR A 203 40.89 6.38 -33.74
CA THR A 203 42.16 6.84 -34.32
C THR A 203 42.57 8.19 -33.74
N TYR A 204 41.61 9.09 -33.50
CA TYR A 204 41.84 10.35 -32.79
C TYR A 204 42.44 10.12 -31.40
N LEU A 205 41.80 9.28 -30.59
CA LEU A 205 42.23 9.02 -29.21
C LEU A 205 43.59 8.33 -29.15
N ASN A 206 43.86 7.38 -30.06
CA ASN A 206 45.16 6.69 -30.11
C ASN A 206 46.31 7.63 -30.51
N ASN A 207 46.05 8.59 -31.39
CA ASN A 207 47.06 9.54 -31.88
C ASN A 207 47.12 10.83 -31.05
N TYR A 208 46.20 11.04 -30.11
CA TYR A 208 46.11 12.27 -29.32
C TYR A 208 47.44 12.66 -28.66
N ASN A 209 48.13 11.70 -28.04
CA ASN A 209 49.42 11.97 -27.40
C ASN A 209 50.53 12.33 -28.40
N SER A 210 50.55 11.71 -29.57
CA SER A 210 51.53 12.06 -30.61
C SER A 210 51.24 13.44 -31.21
N ASP A 211 49.97 13.76 -31.44
CA ASP A 211 49.55 15.05 -31.98
C ASP A 211 49.80 16.17 -30.96
N LEU A 212 49.50 15.94 -29.68
CA LEU A 212 49.81 16.85 -28.59
C LEU A 212 51.31 17.12 -28.49
N LYS A 213 52.14 16.07 -28.57
CA LYS A 213 53.61 16.22 -28.53
C LYS A 213 54.12 17.03 -29.72
N ARG A 214 53.61 16.78 -30.92
CA ARG A 214 53.96 17.58 -32.11
C ARG A 214 53.57 19.03 -31.93
N ASN A 215 52.34 19.30 -31.50
CA ASN A 215 51.84 20.67 -31.29
C ASN A 215 52.64 21.41 -30.22
N LEU A 216 53.07 20.72 -29.15
CA LEU A 216 53.96 21.28 -28.13
C LEU A 216 55.35 21.60 -28.69
N GLN A 217 55.91 20.74 -29.55
CA GLN A 217 57.19 21.01 -30.22
C GLN A 217 57.09 22.19 -31.21
N GLU A 218 55.99 22.28 -31.95
CA GLU A 218 55.72 23.43 -32.83
C GLU A 218 55.56 24.72 -32.02
N LEU A 219 54.88 24.66 -30.88
CA LEU A 219 54.76 25.79 -29.96
C LEU A 219 56.13 26.18 -29.37
N GLU A 220 56.96 25.21 -28.99
CA GLU A 220 58.31 25.45 -28.50
C GLU A 220 59.18 26.14 -29.56
N LEU A 221 59.11 25.69 -30.83
CA LEU A 221 59.81 26.32 -31.94
C LEU A 221 59.29 27.73 -32.22
N LEU A 222 57.97 27.95 -32.17
CA LEU A 222 57.37 29.30 -32.30
C LEU A 222 57.82 30.24 -31.18
N LEU A 223 57.87 29.73 -29.94
CA LEU A 223 58.40 30.48 -28.80
C LEU A 223 59.90 30.77 -28.98
N GLU A 224 60.67 29.79 -29.44
CA GLU A 224 62.10 29.96 -29.67
C GLU A 224 62.37 30.96 -30.81
N GLU A 225 61.61 30.93 -31.90
CA GLU A 225 61.68 31.89 -33.00
C GLU A 225 61.29 33.30 -32.56
N THR A 226 60.20 33.44 -31.79
CA THR A 226 59.77 34.75 -31.26
C THR A 226 60.77 35.32 -30.24
N VAL A 227 61.48 34.48 -29.48
CA VAL A 227 62.56 34.91 -28.57
C VAL A 227 63.85 35.25 -29.32
N LYS A 228 64.23 34.46 -30.35
CA LYS A 228 65.45 34.65 -31.13
C LYS A 228 65.37 35.78 -32.15
N SER A 229 64.17 36.13 -32.65
CA SER A 229 63.91 37.23 -33.61
C SER A 229 64.03 38.63 -32.99
N ARG A 230 65.00 38.77 -32.07
CA ARG A 230 65.53 39.93 -31.33
C ARG A 230 65.16 41.31 -31.89
N SER A 231 63.89 41.65 -31.77
CA SER A 231 63.39 43.00 -31.59
C SER A 231 62.08 42.86 -30.81
N VAL A 232 62.15 43.05 -29.48
CA VAL A 232 60.96 43.15 -28.64
C VAL A 232 60.24 44.44 -29.04
N THR A 233 59.41 44.33 -30.07
CA THR A 233 58.50 45.37 -30.53
C THR A 233 57.16 45.18 -29.81
N LYS A 234 56.38 46.26 -29.65
CA LYS A 234 55.03 46.24 -29.05
C LYS A 234 54.17 45.06 -29.54
N VAL A 235 54.31 44.70 -30.82
CA VAL A 235 53.63 43.59 -31.51
C VAL A 235 53.96 42.21 -30.95
N THR A 236 55.23 41.97 -30.55
CA THR A 236 55.63 40.69 -29.94
C THR A 236 55.05 40.53 -28.53
N LYS A 237 54.94 41.64 -27.78
CA LYS A 237 54.34 41.66 -26.45
C LYS A 237 52.83 41.44 -26.50
N GLU A 238 52.13 42.08 -27.44
CA GLU A 238 50.71 41.83 -27.69
C GLU A 238 50.44 40.38 -28.12
N LYS A 239 51.29 39.76 -28.96
CA LYS A 239 51.16 38.35 -29.32
C LYS A 239 51.36 37.41 -28.14
N ILE A 240 52.34 37.68 -27.28
CA ILE A 240 52.57 36.91 -26.05
C ILE A 240 51.40 37.09 -25.08
N ASP A 241 50.90 38.31 -24.90
CA ASP A 241 49.74 38.59 -24.05
C ASP A 241 48.47 37.91 -24.60
N THR A 242 48.29 37.85 -25.92
CA THR A 242 47.18 37.09 -26.52
C THR A 242 47.33 35.58 -26.38
N LEU A 243 48.55 35.04 -26.37
CA LEU A 243 48.78 33.62 -26.13
C LEU A 243 48.49 33.27 -24.67
N PHE A 244 48.91 34.10 -23.71
CA PHE A 244 48.62 33.91 -22.29
C PHE A 244 47.13 34.10 -21.94
N ASN A 245 46.41 34.96 -22.65
CA ASN A 245 44.98 35.17 -22.44
C ASN A 245 44.08 34.10 -23.09
N ASN A 246 44.61 33.28 -24.01
CA ASN A 246 43.88 32.22 -24.73
C ASN A 246 44.26 30.79 -24.28
N LEU A 247 45.13 30.67 -23.28
CA LEU A 247 45.48 29.43 -22.57
C LEU A 247 44.48 29.17 -21.45
#